data_AF-A0A511V9U0-F1
#
_entry.id   AF-A0A511V9U0-F1
#
_cell.length_a   1.000
_cell.length_b   1.000
_cell.length_c   1.000
_cell.angle_alpha   90.00
_cell.angle_beta   90.00
_cell.angle_gamma   90.00
#
_symmetry.space_group_name_H-M   'P 1'
#
loop_
_entity.id
_entity.type
_entity.pdbx_description
1 polymer ?
#
loop_
_entity_poly.entity_id
_entity_poly.type
_entity_poly.pdbx_seq_one_letter_code
_entity_poly.pdbx_strand_id
1 'polypeptide(L)'
;MHPATLQHLVSLEKDIVSEIFWTSWQEGERKFPQVWLSDQYTLYHRSPHETLSDEDVQARTMEFLQQLRKPGVYEVGGLGACTLISRRALLAGVNFNTIPNISLIGEDRHFCVRATALGFSLFVDTYYPAYHIYRDSDLAGVEMYKYRNTVKTSTNKVTLSMVIKNEADRYLRRVLEECRHYIDEAVIIDDGSTDESVEICKKVLAGIPLHIVRNETSRFANEIELRKQQWEETIKTLPDWILNLDADEMFEKKLREVMPMIVNQHEYDVICFPLYDMWDEDHYRDDEYWCAHKTYRPFLVRYQPDFVYKWKETAQHCGRFPENILELSTGRLDIRLKHYGWASPEDRQKKYERYMQLDPEARYGWKEQYESILDPAPTLRKWEE
;
A
#
# COMPACT_ATOMS: atom_id res chain seq x y z
N MET A 1 1.29 -2.62 -20.90
CA MET A 1 0.06 -3.11 -20.26
C MET A 1 0.42 -4.02 -19.10
N HIS A 2 -0.47 -4.15 -18.11
CA HIS A 2 -0.30 -5.09 -17.01
C HIS A 2 -0.50 -6.53 -17.52
N PRO A 3 0.22 -7.55 -16.98
CA PRO A 3 0.10 -8.93 -17.45
C PRO A 3 -1.31 -9.53 -17.31
N ALA A 4 -2.08 -9.10 -16.29
CA ALA A 4 -3.44 -9.59 -16.04
C ALA A 4 -4.52 -8.88 -16.89
N THR A 5 -4.21 -7.80 -17.61
CA THR A 5 -5.20 -6.97 -18.34
C THR A 5 -6.13 -7.82 -19.20
N LEU A 6 -5.59 -8.72 -20.05
CA LEU A 6 -6.43 -9.50 -20.96
C LEU A 6 -7.37 -10.46 -20.22
N GLN A 7 -6.87 -11.17 -19.20
CA GLN A 7 -7.68 -12.10 -18.41
C GLN A 7 -8.78 -11.37 -17.65
N HIS A 8 -8.45 -10.21 -17.08
CA HIS A 8 -9.39 -9.33 -16.40
C HIS A 8 -10.50 -8.85 -17.35
N LEU A 9 -10.16 -8.24 -18.49
CA LEU A 9 -11.15 -7.76 -19.45
C LEU A 9 -12.09 -8.87 -19.97
N VAL A 10 -11.58 -10.08 -20.19
CA VAL A 10 -12.40 -11.23 -20.58
C VAL A 10 -13.39 -11.62 -19.47
N SER A 11 -12.97 -11.55 -18.20
CA SER A 11 -13.81 -11.90 -17.05
C SER A 11 -14.98 -10.92 -16.82
N LEU A 12 -14.92 -9.71 -17.39
CA LEU A 12 -15.99 -8.72 -17.28
C LEU A 12 -17.24 -9.06 -18.09
N GLU A 13 -17.13 -10.02 -19.03
CA GLU A 13 -18.21 -10.45 -19.93
C GLU A 13 -18.88 -9.29 -20.70
N LYS A 14 -18.10 -8.24 -21.02
CA LYS A 14 -18.55 -7.11 -21.82
C LYS A 14 -18.22 -7.32 -23.29
N ASP A 15 -19.13 -6.92 -24.18
CA ASP A 15 -18.89 -7.04 -25.61
C ASP A 15 -17.83 -6.07 -26.12
N ILE A 16 -17.77 -4.87 -25.53
CA ILE A 16 -16.83 -3.83 -25.94
C ILE A 16 -16.36 -3.12 -24.68
N VAL A 17 -15.08 -3.30 -24.34
CA VAL A 17 -14.44 -2.68 -23.18
C VAL A 17 -13.02 -2.26 -23.52
N SER A 18 -12.64 -1.03 -23.13
CA SER A 18 -11.29 -0.50 -23.29
C SER A 18 -10.58 -0.40 -21.94
N GLU A 19 -9.34 -0.85 -21.86
CA GLU A 19 -8.48 -0.59 -20.69
C GLU A 19 -8.03 0.87 -20.71
N ILE A 20 -8.21 1.61 -19.62
CA ILE A 20 -7.91 3.03 -19.57
C ILE A 20 -6.42 3.33 -19.76
N PHE A 21 -6.11 4.41 -20.47
CA PHE A 21 -4.80 5.03 -20.45
C PHE A 21 -4.91 6.54 -20.54
N TRP A 22 -3.85 7.24 -20.14
CA TRP A 22 -3.85 8.69 -19.97
C TRP A 22 -2.78 9.33 -20.85
N THR A 23 -3.18 10.28 -21.69
CA THR A 23 -2.32 10.95 -22.66
C THR A 23 -2.29 12.44 -22.42
N SER A 24 -1.13 13.05 -22.58
CA SER A 24 -0.98 14.50 -22.66
C SER A 24 -0.49 14.82 -24.07
N TRP A 25 -1.23 15.61 -24.84
CA TRP A 25 -0.91 15.86 -26.26
C TRP A 25 0.18 16.91 -26.45
N GLN A 26 0.35 17.83 -25.50
CA GLN A 26 1.48 18.76 -25.45
C GLN A 26 2.31 18.56 -24.18
N GLU A 27 3.61 18.81 -24.25
CA GLU A 27 4.47 18.63 -23.09
C GLU A 27 4.13 19.62 -21.96
N GLY A 28 3.98 19.11 -20.73
CA GLY A 28 3.57 19.91 -19.56
C GLY A 28 2.06 20.11 -19.39
N GLU A 29 1.23 19.69 -20.35
CA GLU A 29 -0.23 19.74 -20.21
C GLU A 29 -0.79 18.58 -19.39
N ARG A 30 -2.00 18.79 -18.85
CA ARG A 30 -2.77 17.78 -18.13
C ARG A 30 -3.00 16.54 -18.98
N LYS A 31 -2.88 15.35 -18.37
CA LYS A 31 -3.24 14.08 -19.02
C LYS A 31 -4.76 13.87 -19.00
N PHE A 32 -5.31 13.43 -20.11
CA PHE A 32 -6.71 13.07 -20.30
C PHE A 32 -6.86 11.62 -20.77
N PRO A 33 -8.01 10.97 -20.49
CA PRO A 33 -8.22 9.57 -20.81
C PRO A 33 -8.59 9.38 -22.27
N GLN A 34 -8.45 8.20 -22.84
CA GLN A 34 -8.86 7.94 -24.22
C GLN A 34 -10.38 7.74 -24.42
N VAL A 35 -11.17 7.90 -23.36
CA VAL A 35 -12.62 7.66 -23.35
C VAL A 35 -13.41 8.93 -23.09
N TRP A 36 -14.68 8.95 -23.46
CA TRP A 36 -15.55 10.12 -23.33
C TRP A 36 -17.03 9.73 -23.14
N LEU A 37 -17.87 10.69 -22.73
CA LEU A 37 -19.28 10.50 -22.44
C LEU A 37 -20.21 10.76 -23.63
N SER A 38 -19.87 11.69 -24.53
CA SER A 38 -20.65 11.93 -25.76
C SER A 38 -19.86 12.67 -26.84
N ASP A 39 -20.39 12.66 -28.07
CA ASP A 39 -20.02 13.54 -29.18
C ASP A 39 -18.50 13.59 -29.50
N GLN A 40 -17.96 14.79 -29.74
CA GLN A 40 -16.53 15.04 -29.99
C GLN A 40 -15.78 15.19 -28.67
N TYR A 41 -15.74 14.12 -27.88
CA TYR A 41 -14.94 14.03 -26.66
C TYR A 41 -15.46 14.87 -25.47
N THR A 42 -16.78 14.86 -25.26
CA THR A 42 -17.40 15.47 -24.08
C THR A 42 -17.08 14.64 -22.83
N LEU A 43 -16.53 15.27 -21.80
CA LEU A 43 -16.08 14.61 -20.56
C LEU A 43 -16.98 14.89 -19.35
N TYR A 44 -18.19 15.38 -19.56
CA TYR A 44 -19.16 15.68 -18.50
C TYR A 44 -20.55 15.14 -18.87
N HIS A 45 -21.32 14.77 -17.84
CA HIS A 45 -22.72 14.38 -18.04
C HIS A 45 -23.59 15.62 -18.30
N ARG A 46 -24.46 15.49 -19.29
CA ARG A 46 -25.45 16.50 -19.65
C ARG A 46 -26.77 15.84 -20.01
N SER A 47 -27.85 16.30 -19.39
CA SER A 47 -29.20 15.86 -19.74
C SER A 47 -29.69 16.54 -21.03
N PRO A 48 -30.60 15.90 -21.78
CA PRO A 48 -31.24 16.56 -22.93
C PRO A 48 -31.84 17.91 -22.52
N HIS A 49 -31.55 18.96 -23.30
CA HIS A 49 -32.01 20.34 -23.06
C HIS A 49 -31.48 21.04 -21.79
N GLU A 50 -30.53 20.44 -21.08
CA GLU A 50 -29.84 21.10 -19.97
C GLU A 50 -28.90 22.18 -20.50
N THR A 51 -28.95 23.38 -19.92
CA THR A 51 -27.98 24.44 -20.14
C THR A 51 -27.05 24.50 -18.93
N LEU A 52 -25.75 24.33 -19.16
CA LEU A 52 -24.73 24.34 -18.11
C LEU A 52 -23.92 25.62 -18.20
N SER A 53 -23.55 26.17 -17.05
CA SER A 53 -22.52 27.20 -17.00
C SER A 53 -21.13 26.61 -17.25
N ASP A 54 -20.15 27.45 -17.57
CA ASP A 54 -18.76 27.00 -17.70
C ASP A 54 -18.22 26.37 -16.41
N GLU A 55 -18.66 26.88 -15.26
CA GLU A 55 -18.32 26.35 -13.93
C GLU A 55 -18.89 24.93 -13.73
N ASP A 56 -20.14 24.70 -14.11
CA ASP A 56 -20.75 23.36 -14.05
C ASP A 56 -20.04 22.37 -14.97
N VAL A 57 -19.68 22.81 -16.18
CA VAL A 57 -18.93 21.99 -17.15
C VAL A 57 -17.58 21.58 -16.56
N GLN A 58 -16.85 22.52 -15.96
CA GLN A 58 -15.56 22.23 -15.33
C GLN A 58 -15.71 21.28 -14.13
N ALA A 59 -16.69 21.53 -13.26
CA ALA A 59 -16.94 20.71 -12.07
C ALA A 59 -17.29 19.27 -12.45
N ARG A 60 -18.23 19.07 -13.38
CA ARG A 60 -18.63 17.73 -13.84
C ARG A 60 -17.55 17.02 -14.64
N THR A 61 -16.76 17.77 -15.41
CA THR A 61 -15.57 17.20 -16.08
C THR A 61 -14.59 16.67 -15.04
N MET A 62 -14.33 17.44 -13.98
CA MET A 62 -13.44 17.01 -12.90
C MET A 62 -13.98 15.76 -12.20
N GLU A 63 -15.28 15.71 -11.93
CA GLU A 63 -15.96 14.56 -11.33
C GLU A 63 -15.75 13.28 -12.15
N PHE A 64 -16.00 13.33 -13.46
CA PHE A 64 -15.78 12.20 -14.37
C PHE A 64 -14.31 11.77 -14.40
N LEU A 65 -13.38 12.72 -14.48
CA LEU A 65 -11.95 12.41 -14.46
C LEU A 65 -11.50 11.80 -13.13
N GLN A 66 -12.08 12.20 -12.00
CA GLN A 66 -11.82 11.61 -10.69
C GLN A 66 -12.44 10.22 -10.56
N GLN A 67 -13.63 10.00 -11.13
CA GLN A 67 -14.25 8.68 -11.19
C GLN A 67 -13.34 7.68 -11.91
N LEU A 68 -12.80 8.05 -13.07
CA LEU A 68 -11.89 7.21 -13.85
C LEU A 68 -10.52 6.93 -13.19
N ARG A 69 -10.22 7.58 -12.06
CA ARG A 69 -9.02 7.30 -11.26
C ARG A 69 -9.24 6.23 -10.19
N LYS A 70 -10.49 5.84 -9.97
CA LYS A 70 -10.86 4.77 -9.04
C LYS A 70 -10.96 3.46 -9.82
N PRO A 71 -10.38 2.35 -9.34
CA PRO A 71 -10.56 1.04 -9.96
C PRO A 71 -12.05 0.68 -10.08
N GLY A 72 -12.47 0.30 -11.28
CA GLY A 72 -13.87 0.04 -11.60
C GLY A 72 -14.08 -0.22 -13.09
N VAL A 73 -15.32 -0.58 -13.41
CA VAL A 73 -15.80 -0.72 -14.79
C VAL A 73 -16.94 0.28 -14.97
N TYR A 74 -16.74 1.24 -15.85
CA TYR A 74 -17.68 2.35 -16.07
C TYR A 74 -18.22 2.31 -17.49
N GLU A 75 -19.52 2.58 -17.65
CA GLU A 75 -20.11 2.79 -18.97
C GLU A 75 -19.70 4.18 -19.50
N VAL A 76 -19.35 4.24 -20.78
CA VAL A 76 -18.91 5.46 -21.47
C VAL A 76 -19.66 5.61 -22.80
N GLY A 77 -19.67 6.82 -23.36
CA GLY A 77 -20.30 7.07 -24.67
C GLY A 77 -19.35 6.86 -25.85
N GLY A 78 -18.05 6.80 -25.59
CA GLY A 78 -17.06 6.39 -26.58
C GLY A 78 -15.70 6.09 -25.98
N LEU A 79 -14.93 5.34 -26.75
CA LEU A 79 -13.63 4.78 -26.39
C LEU A 79 -12.76 4.67 -27.65
N GLY A 80 -11.45 4.53 -27.47
CA GLY A 80 -10.50 4.34 -28.56
C GLY A 80 -9.29 3.56 -28.09
N ALA A 81 -8.60 2.86 -28.99
CA ALA A 81 -7.45 1.98 -28.73
C ALA A 81 -7.64 0.99 -27.56
N CYS A 82 -6.69 0.08 -27.35
CA CYS A 82 -6.63 -0.83 -26.19
C CYS A 82 -7.98 -1.52 -25.85
N THR A 83 -8.76 -1.89 -26.87
CA THR A 83 -10.16 -2.32 -26.74
C THR A 83 -10.29 -3.82 -26.99
N LEU A 84 -10.91 -4.52 -26.05
CA LEU A 84 -11.41 -5.87 -26.24
C LEU A 84 -12.78 -5.80 -26.95
N ILE A 85 -12.90 -6.46 -28.10
CA ILE A 85 -14.13 -6.52 -28.88
C ILE A 85 -14.57 -7.97 -29.01
N SER A 86 -15.78 -8.28 -28.57
CA SER A 86 -16.33 -9.62 -28.65
C SER A 86 -16.59 -10.04 -30.09
N ARG A 87 -16.52 -11.34 -30.34
CA ARG A 87 -16.94 -11.93 -31.62
C ARG A 87 -18.40 -11.57 -31.96
N ARG A 88 -19.26 -11.44 -30.94
CA ARG A 88 -20.68 -11.07 -31.11
C ARG A 88 -20.82 -9.66 -31.70
N ALA A 89 -20.08 -8.68 -31.17
CA ALA A 89 -20.09 -7.31 -31.69
C ALA A 89 -19.58 -7.26 -33.14
N LEU A 90 -18.48 -7.94 -33.44
CA LEU A 90 -17.94 -7.99 -34.81
C LEU A 90 -18.93 -8.61 -35.81
N LEU A 91 -19.55 -9.73 -35.46
CA LEU A 91 -20.53 -10.40 -36.33
C LEU A 91 -21.84 -9.62 -36.50
N ALA A 92 -22.22 -8.81 -35.52
CA ALA A 92 -23.36 -7.90 -35.63
C ALA A 92 -23.09 -6.72 -36.59
N GLY A 93 -21.85 -6.55 -37.04
CA GLY A 93 -21.47 -5.54 -38.02
C GLY A 93 -20.78 -4.31 -37.42
N VAL A 94 -20.38 -4.33 -36.15
CA VAL A 94 -19.55 -3.25 -35.57
C VAL A 94 -18.20 -3.23 -36.28
N ASN A 95 -17.79 -2.06 -36.76
CA ASN A 95 -16.55 -1.85 -37.51
C ASN A 95 -16.12 -0.37 -37.45
N PHE A 96 -14.97 -0.05 -38.02
CA PHE A 96 -14.34 1.28 -37.97
C PHE A 96 -14.62 2.16 -39.21
N ASN A 97 -15.41 1.69 -40.18
CA ASN A 97 -15.68 2.44 -41.40
C ASN A 97 -16.39 3.76 -41.08
N THR A 98 -16.06 4.80 -41.83
CA THR A 98 -16.71 6.12 -41.72
C THR A 98 -18.20 6.04 -42.05
N ILE A 99 -19.02 6.76 -41.29
CA ILE A 99 -20.45 6.96 -41.53
C ILE A 99 -20.63 8.29 -42.29
N PRO A 100 -21.01 8.31 -43.57
CA PRO A 100 -20.89 9.49 -44.44
C PRO A 100 -21.69 10.73 -44.00
N ASN A 101 -22.78 10.57 -43.25
CA ASN A 101 -23.64 11.67 -42.79
C ASN A 101 -23.31 12.17 -41.38
N ILE A 102 -22.18 11.75 -40.80
CA ILE A 102 -21.74 12.13 -39.45
C ILE A 102 -20.39 12.83 -39.53
N SER A 103 -20.30 14.03 -38.94
CA SER A 103 -19.10 14.90 -38.97
C SER A 103 -18.08 14.60 -37.86
N LEU A 104 -18.14 13.43 -37.23
CA LEU A 104 -17.18 13.03 -36.19
C LEU A 104 -15.83 12.68 -36.80
N ILE A 105 -14.76 13.15 -36.18
CA ILE A 105 -13.37 12.94 -36.63
C ILE A 105 -12.81 11.64 -36.05
N GLY A 106 -12.08 10.87 -36.84
CA GLY A 106 -11.41 9.65 -36.38
C GLY A 106 -12.32 8.41 -36.36
N GLU A 107 -11.76 7.26 -36.70
CA GLU A 107 -12.43 5.99 -36.91
C GLU A 107 -13.09 5.43 -35.64
N ASP A 108 -12.47 5.64 -34.47
CA ASP A 108 -12.99 5.19 -33.17
C ASP A 108 -14.38 5.76 -32.87
N ARG A 109 -14.66 7.00 -33.29
CA ARG A 109 -15.97 7.62 -33.09
C ARG A 109 -17.04 6.95 -33.94
N HIS A 110 -16.73 6.62 -35.19
CA HIS A 110 -17.64 5.89 -36.07
C HIS A 110 -17.89 4.47 -35.58
N PHE A 111 -16.87 3.83 -35.02
CA PHE A 111 -17.00 2.55 -34.32
C PHE A 111 -17.97 2.65 -33.14
N CYS A 112 -17.78 3.62 -32.25
CA CYS A 112 -18.62 3.80 -31.06
C CYS A 112 -20.08 4.07 -31.42
N VAL A 113 -20.34 5.00 -32.37
CA VAL A 113 -21.70 5.29 -32.84
C VAL A 113 -22.37 4.04 -33.40
N ARG A 114 -21.65 3.26 -34.21
CA ARG A 114 -22.17 2.04 -34.81
C ARG A 114 -22.46 0.96 -33.76
N ALA A 115 -21.58 0.78 -32.79
CA ALA A 115 -21.77 -0.13 -31.68
C ALA A 115 -23.06 0.19 -30.90
N THR A 116 -23.22 1.44 -30.48
CA THR A 116 -24.40 1.89 -29.74
C THR A 116 -25.67 1.76 -30.58
N ALA A 117 -25.63 2.11 -31.88
CA ALA A 117 -26.77 1.96 -32.79
C ALA A 117 -27.20 0.49 -32.99
N LEU A 118 -26.27 -0.45 -32.86
CA LEU A 118 -26.51 -1.90 -32.91
C LEU A 118 -26.86 -2.51 -31.53
N GLY A 119 -26.96 -1.69 -30.48
CA GLY A 119 -27.36 -2.11 -29.13
C GLY A 119 -26.22 -2.60 -28.24
N PHE A 120 -24.97 -2.27 -28.55
CA PHE A 120 -23.82 -2.57 -27.69
C PHE A 120 -23.46 -1.35 -26.83
N SER A 121 -23.49 -1.51 -25.51
CA SER A 121 -22.89 -0.55 -24.58
C SER A 121 -21.36 -0.58 -24.65
N LEU A 122 -20.75 0.54 -24.31
CA LEU A 122 -19.30 0.74 -24.33
C LEU A 122 -18.81 0.92 -22.89
N PHE A 123 -17.74 0.23 -22.53
CA PHE A 123 -17.20 0.26 -21.18
C PHE A 123 -15.73 0.67 -21.17
N VAL A 124 -15.31 1.28 -20.07
CA VAL A 124 -13.90 1.48 -19.73
C VAL A 124 -13.59 0.71 -18.44
N ASP A 125 -12.51 -0.06 -18.45
CA ASP A 125 -11.93 -0.66 -17.26
C ASP A 125 -10.79 0.22 -16.73
N THR A 126 -10.70 0.37 -15.41
CA THR A 126 -9.68 1.17 -14.75
C THR A 126 -8.90 0.40 -13.69
N TYR A 127 -8.98 -0.94 -13.67
CA TYR A 127 -8.24 -1.77 -12.72
C TYR A 127 -6.75 -1.86 -13.06
N TYR A 128 -6.40 -1.89 -14.35
CA TYR A 128 -5.02 -2.04 -14.79
C TYR A 128 -4.60 -0.99 -15.83
N PRO A 129 -4.64 0.32 -15.49
CA PRO A 129 -4.38 1.38 -16.45
C PRO A 129 -3.12 1.14 -17.28
N ALA A 130 -3.26 1.18 -18.60
CA ALA A 130 -2.15 1.00 -19.51
C ALA A 130 -1.25 2.24 -19.50
N TYR A 131 0.06 2.00 -19.55
CA TYR A 131 1.04 3.06 -19.80
C TYR A 131 1.07 3.39 -21.28
N HIS A 132 0.62 4.60 -21.61
CA HIS A 132 0.64 5.09 -22.98
C HIS A 132 1.93 5.87 -23.25
N ILE A 133 2.65 5.43 -24.28
CA ILE A 133 3.87 6.07 -24.79
C ILE A 133 3.43 6.86 -26.02
N TYR A 134 3.24 8.17 -25.85
CA TYR A 134 2.78 9.05 -26.94
C TYR A 134 3.95 9.69 -27.69
N ARG A 135 5.08 9.91 -26.99
CA ARG A 135 6.32 10.48 -27.53
C ARG A 135 7.55 9.84 -26.91
N ASP A 136 8.72 10.06 -27.50
CA ASP A 136 9.99 9.44 -27.06
C ASP A 136 10.33 9.73 -25.59
N SER A 137 10.00 10.92 -25.07
CA SER A 137 10.24 11.26 -23.66
C SER A 137 9.42 10.41 -22.67
N ASP A 138 8.30 9.82 -23.10
CA ASP A 138 7.52 8.90 -22.27
C ASP A 138 8.25 7.55 -22.10
N LEU A 139 9.25 7.21 -22.93
CA LEU A 139 10.01 5.95 -22.77
C LEU A 139 10.73 5.87 -21.42
N ALA A 140 11.11 7.02 -20.84
CA ALA A 140 11.76 7.07 -19.54
C ALA A 140 10.89 6.49 -18.40
N GLY A 141 9.56 6.51 -18.53
CA GLY A 141 8.66 5.95 -17.52
C GLY A 141 8.35 4.46 -17.70
N VAL A 142 8.80 3.82 -18.78
CA VAL A 142 8.48 2.42 -19.09
C VAL A 142 9.06 1.46 -18.06
N GLU A 143 10.32 1.63 -17.67
CA GLU A 143 10.95 0.75 -16.68
C GLU A 143 10.27 0.87 -15.32
N MET A 144 9.88 2.09 -14.92
CA MET A 144 9.09 2.30 -13.71
C MET A 144 7.72 1.63 -13.85
N TYR A 145 7.00 1.80 -14.97
CA TYR A 145 5.72 1.14 -15.17
C TYR A 145 5.83 -0.39 -15.10
N LYS A 146 6.84 -0.99 -15.75
CA LYS A 146 7.10 -2.44 -15.65
C LYS A 146 7.38 -2.85 -14.22
N TYR A 147 8.24 -2.12 -13.51
CA TYR A 147 8.54 -2.38 -12.10
C TYR A 147 7.26 -2.39 -11.25
N ARG A 148 6.39 -1.39 -11.43
CA ARG A 148 5.10 -1.27 -10.72
C ARG A 148 4.12 -2.40 -11.01
N ASN A 149 4.11 -2.90 -12.24
CA ASN A 149 3.10 -3.84 -12.75
C ASN A 149 3.62 -5.28 -12.85
N THR A 150 4.82 -5.54 -12.32
CA THR A 150 5.36 -6.89 -12.21
C THR A 150 5.21 -7.34 -10.77
N VAL A 151 4.15 -8.10 -10.47
CA VAL A 151 4.20 -8.99 -9.30
C VAL A 151 5.32 -9.98 -9.59
N LYS A 152 6.49 -9.77 -8.99
CA LYS A 152 7.59 -10.72 -9.11
C LYS A 152 7.08 -12.04 -8.54
N THR A 153 7.09 -13.08 -9.37
CA THR A 153 6.71 -14.44 -8.95
C THR A 153 7.87 -15.19 -8.28
N SER A 154 9.04 -14.57 -8.23
CA SER A 154 10.26 -15.08 -7.60
C SER A 154 11.21 -13.93 -7.29
N THR A 155 12.14 -14.12 -6.35
CA THR A 155 13.20 -13.16 -6.02
C THR A 155 12.72 -11.78 -5.56
N ASN A 156 11.57 -11.73 -4.89
CA ASN A 156 11.15 -10.51 -4.19
C ASN A 156 12.13 -10.17 -3.06
N LYS A 157 12.50 -8.90 -2.98
CA LYS A 157 13.32 -8.34 -1.90
C LYS A 157 12.46 -7.97 -0.69
N VAL A 158 12.95 -8.28 0.50
CA VAL A 158 12.36 -7.84 1.78
C VAL A 158 13.21 -6.72 2.37
N THR A 159 12.65 -5.53 2.47
CA THR A 159 13.27 -4.38 3.12
C THR A 159 12.77 -4.28 4.55
N LEU A 160 13.68 -4.40 5.53
CA LEU A 160 13.40 -4.07 6.93
C LEU A 160 13.24 -2.55 7.05
N SER A 161 12.16 -2.10 7.66
CA SER A 161 11.93 -0.72 8.04
C SER A 161 11.80 -0.64 9.55
N MET A 162 12.64 0.14 10.22
CA MET A 162 12.67 0.19 11.68
C MET A 162 13.01 1.60 12.18
N VAL A 163 12.42 1.98 13.31
CA VAL A 163 12.78 3.19 14.06
C VAL A 163 13.51 2.75 15.33
N ILE A 164 14.62 3.40 15.64
CA ILE A 164 15.42 3.12 16.84
C ILE A 164 15.68 4.39 17.64
N LYS A 165 15.81 4.24 18.97
CA LYS A 165 16.33 5.28 19.86
C LYS A 165 16.86 4.66 21.16
N ASN A 166 18.17 4.70 21.36
CA ASN A 166 18.83 4.22 22.57
C ASN A 166 18.51 2.75 22.93
N GLU A 167 18.74 1.85 21.98
CA GLU A 167 18.43 0.43 22.06
C GLU A 167 19.70 -0.46 22.18
N ALA A 168 20.87 0.14 22.43
CA ALA A 168 22.14 -0.58 22.35
C ALA A 168 22.27 -1.73 23.37
N ASP A 169 21.77 -1.51 24.58
CA ASP A 169 21.84 -2.45 25.70
C ASP A 169 20.55 -3.27 25.87
N ARG A 170 19.65 -3.25 24.87
CA ARG A 170 18.36 -3.96 24.87
C ARG A 170 18.35 -5.10 23.85
N TYR A 171 17.28 -5.20 23.06
CA TYR A 171 17.01 -6.34 22.18
C TYR A 171 17.51 -6.12 20.74
N LEU A 172 17.92 -4.90 20.37
CA LEU A 172 18.26 -4.52 19.00
C LEU A 172 19.23 -5.49 18.32
N ARG A 173 20.33 -5.86 19.00
CA ARG A 173 21.30 -6.81 18.45
C ARG A 173 20.65 -8.13 18.06
N ARG A 174 19.88 -8.72 18.97
CA ARG A 174 19.22 -10.02 18.77
C ARG A 174 18.15 -9.96 17.68
N VAL A 175 17.35 -8.89 17.66
CA VAL A 175 16.35 -8.64 16.62
C VAL A 175 17.00 -8.54 15.25
N LEU A 176 18.08 -7.75 15.13
CA LEU A 176 18.79 -7.61 13.85
C LEU A 176 19.48 -8.90 13.42
N GLU A 177 20.12 -9.63 14.34
CA GLU A 177 20.72 -10.94 14.06
C GLU A 177 19.69 -11.93 13.51
N GLU A 178 18.47 -11.93 14.06
CA GLU A 178 17.35 -12.73 13.54
C GLU A 178 16.90 -12.24 12.15
N CYS A 179 16.68 -10.94 11.99
CA CYS A 179 16.19 -10.37 10.73
C CYS A 179 17.10 -10.66 9.54
N ARG A 180 18.42 -10.73 9.74
CA ARG A 180 19.40 -11.07 8.70
C ARG A 180 19.08 -12.35 7.92
N HIS A 181 18.33 -13.28 8.52
CA HIS A 181 17.99 -14.53 7.85
C HIS A 181 16.94 -14.40 6.76
N TYR A 182 16.19 -13.29 6.71
CA TYR A 182 15.04 -13.15 5.84
C TYR A 182 14.85 -11.73 5.27
N ILE A 183 15.85 -10.86 5.37
CA ILE A 183 15.84 -9.52 4.77
C ILE A 183 16.96 -9.37 3.73
N ASP A 184 16.71 -8.54 2.73
CA ASP A 184 17.65 -8.23 1.65
C ASP A 184 18.23 -6.82 1.76
N GLU A 185 17.54 -5.93 2.48
CA GLU A 185 17.91 -4.52 2.71
C GLU A 185 17.33 -4.04 4.03
N ALA A 186 17.91 -2.99 4.62
CA ALA A 186 17.35 -2.32 5.79
C ALA A 186 17.37 -0.79 5.66
N VAL A 187 16.29 -0.17 6.12
CA VAL A 187 16.10 1.27 6.29
C VAL A 187 15.82 1.54 7.76
N ILE A 188 16.73 2.26 8.41
CA ILE A 188 16.69 2.53 9.85
C ILE A 188 16.59 4.04 10.07
N ILE A 189 15.57 4.48 10.80
CA ILE A 189 15.47 5.86 11.29
C ILE A 189 15.98 5.89 12.73
N ASP A 190 17.13 6.52 12.95
CA ASP A 190 17.66 6.81 14.28
C ASP A 190 17.05 8.12 14.80
N ASP A 191 16.14 8.02 15.78
CA ASP A 191 15.43 9.17 16.35
C ASP A 191 16.24 9.88 17.46
N GLY A 192 17.54 10.05 17.20
CA GLY A 192 18.48 10.76 18.06
C GLY A 192 19.10 9.88 19.15
N SER A 193 19.58 8.67 18.80
CA SER A 193 20.35 7.86 19.74
C SER A 193 21.65 8.55 20.15
N THR A 194 21.97 8.43 21.43
CA THR A 194 23.21 8.91 22.08
C THR A 194 24.14 7.78 22.49
N ASP A 195 23.69 6.53 22.34
CA ASP A 195 24.45 5.30 22.64
C ASP A 195 25.00 4.64 21.37
N GLU A 196 25.44 3.38 21.47
CA GLU A 196 26.00 2.61 20.35
C GLU A 196 24.96 2.01 19.40
N SER A 197 23.68 2.38 19.47
CA SER A 197 22.60 1.74 18.68
C SER A 197 22.89 1.73 17.18
N VAL A 198 23.33 2.88 16.64
CA VAL A 198 23.68 3.04 15.22
C VAL A 198 24.87 2.14 14.83
N GLU A 199 25.86 2.02 15.71
CA GLU A 199 27.03 1.16 15.46
C GLU A 199 26.67 -0.32 15.53
N ILE A 200 25.72 -0.70 16.38
CA ILE A 200 25.16 -2.06 16.39
C ILE A 200 24.46 -2.35 15.06
N CYS A 201 23.63 -1.44 14.53
CA CYS A 201 23.01 -1.62 13.22
C CYS A 201 24.05 -1.87 12.13
N LYS A 202 25.08 -1.02 12.04
CA LYS A 202 26.15 -1.17 11.03
C LYS A 202 26.94 -2.47 11.17
N LYS A 203 27.30 -2.86 12.39
CA LYS A 203 28.07 -4.08 12.67
C LYS A 203 27.24 -5.33 12.38
N VAL A 204 26.03 -5.39 12.91
CA VAL A 204 25.17 -6.57 12.78
C VAL A 204 24.69 -6.72 11.35
N LEU A 205 24.29 -5.65 10.66
CA LEU A 205 23.81 -5.69 9.27
C LEU A 205 24.93 -5.62 8.21
N ALA A 206 26.19 -5.83 8.60
CA ALA A 206 27.30 -5.87 7.65
C ALA A 206 27.02 -6.87 6.50
N GLY A 207 27.24 -6.41 5.27
CA GLY A 207 26.96 -7.17 4.03
C GLY A 207 25.52 -7.06 3.50
N ILE A 208 24.60 -6.42 4.24
CA ILE A 208 23.24 -6.11 3.80
C ILE A 208 23.18 -4.60 3.46
N PRO A 209 22.65 -4.19 2.29
CA PRO A 209 22.37 -2.79 2.00
C PRO A 209 21.62 -2.10 3.16
N LEU A 210 22.19 -1.00 3.65
CA LEU A 210 21.73 -0.35 4.88
C LEU A 210 21.67 1.17 4.66
N HIS A 211 20.46 1.72 4.75
CA HIS A 211 20.20 3.15 4.74
C HIS A 211 19.84 3.61 6.16
N ILE A 212 20.64 4.52 6.72
CA ILE A 212 20.40 5.07 8.06
C ILE A 212 20.14 6.57 7.94
N VAL A 213 19.00 7.01 8.46
CA VAL A 213 18.65 8.43 8.58
C VAL A 213 18.68 8.81 10.05
N ARG A 214 19.47 9.82 10.40
CA ARG A 214 19.64 10.26 11.78
C ARG A 214 18.95 11.59 12.00
N ASN A 215 18.05 11.64 12.99
CA ASN A 215 17.43 12.87 13.46
C ASN A 215 18.31 13.49 14.55
N GLU A 216 18.57 14.80 14.46
CA GLU A 216 19.34 15.53 15.48
C GLU A 216 18.57 15.66 16.81
N THR A 217 17.25 15.82 16.71
CA THR A 217 16.33 15.91 17.84
C THR A 217 15.23 14.88 17.65
N SER A 218 14.91 14.16 18.73
CA SER A 218 13.87 13.13 18.72
C SER A 218 12.50 13.72 18.36
N ARG A 219 11.85 13.11 17.37
CA ARG A 219 10.51 13.47 16.89
C ARG A 219 9.42 12.60 17.49
N PHE A 220 9.74 11.75 18.46
CA PHE A 220 8.79 10.84 19.11
C PHE A 220 7.52 11.52 19.65
N ALA A 221 7.58 12.79 20.06
CA ALA A 221 6.40 13.56 20.51
C ALA A 221 5.36 13.78 19.38
N ASN A 222 5.78 13.66 18.13
CA ASN A 222 4.95 13.69 16.93
C ASN A 222 5.16 12.38 16.15
N GLU A 223 4.66 11.27 16.71
CA GLU A 223 4.87 9.90 16.20
C GLU A 223 4.56 9.78 14.71
N ILE A 224 3.53 10.49 14.24
CA ILE A 224 3.13 10.48 12.84
C ILE A 224 4.20 11.05 11.90
N GLU A 225 4.91 12.11 12.27
CA GLU A 225 5.99 12.65 11.43
C GLU A 225 7.14 11.65 11.31
N LEU A 226 7.46 10.97 12.41
CA LEU A 226 8.49 9.95 12.44
C LEU A 226 8.10 8.72 11.58
N ARG A 227 6.84 8.28 11.65
CA ARG A 227 6.32 7.17 10.84
C ARG A 227 6.18 7.54 9.36
N LYS A 228 5.78 8.78 9.03
CA LYS A 228 5.78 9.30 7.65
C LYS A 228 7.22 9.37 7.09
N GLN A 229 8.18 9.88 7.86
CA GLN A 229 9.60 9.90 7.48
C GLN A 229 10.13 8.47 7.25
N GLN A 230 9.86 7.55 8.18
CA GLN A 230 10.22 6.14 8.05
C GLN A 230 9.70 5.56 6.72
N TRP A 231 8.41 5.76 6.44
CA TRP A 231 7.78 5.28 5.22
C TRP A 231 8.38 5.91 3.96
N GLU A 232 8.52 7.23 3.92
CA GLU A 232 9.09 7.97 2.79
C GLU A 232 10.52 7.54 2.47
N GLU A 233 11.36 7.37 3.47
CA GLU A 233 12.73 6.87 3.31
C GLU A 233 12.74 5.40 2.86
N THR A 234 11.78 4.60 3.32
CA THR A 234 11.67 3.19 2.92
C THR A 234 11.25 3.05 1.45
N ILE A 235 10.23 3.77 1.00
CA ILE A 235 9.75 3.65 -0.39
C ILE A 235 10.75 4.18 -1.42
N LYS A 236 11.69 5.07 -1.03
CA LYS A 236 12.79 5.53 -1.89
C LYS A 236 13.72 4.40 -2.32
N THR A 237 13.82 3.31 -1.56
CA THR A 237 14.65 2.15 -1.94
C THR A 237 13.98 1.25 -2.97
N LEU A 238 12.73 1.55 -3.34
CA LEU A 238 11.89 0.69 -4.19
C LEU A 238 11.87 -0.74 -3.64
N PRO A 239 11.25 -0.94 -2.46
CA PRO A 239 11.07 -2.28 -1.89
C PRO A 239 10.08 -3.07 -2.74
N ASP A 240 10.19 -4.41 -2.72
CA ASP A 240 9.11 -5.29 -3.16
C ASP A 240 8.17 -5.54 -1.99
N TRP A 241 8.74 -5.90 -0.82
CA TRP A 241 8.05 -6.05 0.44
C TRP A 241 8.72 -5.22 1.54
N ILE A 242 7.90 -4.62 2.40
CA ILE A 242 8.31 -3.86 3.57
C ILE A 242 7.96 -4.68 4.81
N LEU A 243 8.98 -5.07 5.56
CA LEU A 243 8.83 -5.65 6.89
C LEU A 243 9.04 -4.54 7.93
N ASN A 244 8.00 -4.16 8.66
CA ASN A 244 8.08 -3.08 9.65
C ASN A 244 8.08 -3.64 11.07
N LEU A 245 9.23 -3.54 11.75
CA LEU A 245 9.46 -4.05 13.10
C LEU A 245 10.02 -2.95 14.00
N ASP A 246 9.60 -2.95 15.26
CA ASP A 246 10.25 -2.19 16.31
C ASP A 246 11.50 -2.93 16.84
N ALA A 247 12.41 -2.23 17.52
CA ALA A 247 13.72 -2.75 17.93
C ALA A 247 13.65 -3.87 19.01
N ASP A 248 12.47 -4.13 19.56
CA ASP A 248 12.16 -5.15 20.55
C ASP A 248 11.15 -6.19 20.04
N GLU A 249 10.93 -6.27 18.72
CA GLU A 249 10.04 -7.24 18.08
C GLU A 249 10.81 -8.30 17.29
N MET A 250 10.56 -9.58 17.55
CA MET A 250 11.28 -10.70 16.92
C MET A 250 10.35 -11.86 16.60
N PHE A 251 10.37 -12.36 15.37
CA PHE A 251 9.59 -13.53 14.98
C PHE A 251 10.19 -14.84 15.49
N GLU A 252 9.36 -15.87 15.63
CA GLU A 252 9.84 -17.24 15.78
C GLU A 252 10.62 -17.71 14.53
N LYS A 253 11.57 -18.63 14.74
CA LYS A 253 12.51 -19.07 13.70
C LYS A 253 11.84 -19.68 12.47
N LYS A 254 10.63 -20.21 12.62
CA LYS A 254 9.82 -20.77 11.54
C LYS A 254 9.61 -19.78 10.38
N LEU A 255 9.62 -18.46 10.67
CA LEU A 255 9.51 -17.44 9.64
C LEU A 255 10.61 -17.55 8.58
N ARG A 256 11.83 -17.94 8.97
CA ARG A 256 12.98 -18.10 8.04
C ARG A 256 12.66 -19.07 6.91
N GLU A 257 11.96 -20.16 7.23
CA GLU A 257 11.64 -21.23 6.29
C GLU A 257 10.51 -20.85 5.34
N VAL A 258 9.51 -20.13 5.85
CA VAL A 258 8.33 -19.78 5.06
C VAL A 258 8.42 -18.44 4.35
N MET A 259 9.35 -17.55 4.74
CA MET A 259 9.48 -16.21 4.15
C MET A 259 9.55 -16.26 2.62
N PRO A 260 10.38 -17.12 1.98
CA PRO A 260 10.42 -17.19 0.52
C PRO A 260 9.06 -17.55 -0.11
N MET A 261 8.23 -18.36 0.55
CA MET A 261 6.89 -18.69 0.06
C MET A 261 5.93 -17.49 0.19
N ILE A 262 6.01 -16.76 1.31
CA ILE A 262 5.15 -15.62 1.62
C ILE A 262 5.41 -14.44 0.69
N VAL A 263 6.66 -14.16 0.35
CA VAL A 263 7.01 -12.97 -0.45
C VAL A 263 6.84 -13.22 -1.95
N ASN A 264 6.83 -14.48 -2.39
CA ASN A 264 6.70 -14.85 -3.79
C ASN A 264 5.30 -15.37 -4.19
N GLN A 265 4.32 -15.38 -3.27
CA GLN A 265 2.92 -15.62 -3.62
C GLN A 265 2.25 -14.39 -4.28
N HIS A 266 1.06 -14.58 -4.83
CA HIS A 266 0.31 -13.59 -5.62
C HIS A 266 -1.11 -13.29 -5.10
N GLU A 267 -1.51 -13.92 -3.99
CA GLU A 267 -2.85 -13.83 -3.40
C GLU A 267 -3.01 -12.64 -2.45
N TYR A 268 -1.98 -12.33 -1.67
CA TYR A 268 -2.00 -11.32 -0.62
C TYR A 268 -0.91 -10.27 -0.81
N ASP A 269 -1.24 -9.04 -0.50
CA ASP A 269 -0.35 -7.88 -0.46
C ASP A 269 -0.03 -7.47 0.98
N VAL A 270 -0.83 -7.87 1.96
CA VAL A 270 -0.59 -7.62 3.37
C VAL A 270 -0.65 -8.93 4.13
N ILE A 271 0.36 -9.20 4.96
CA ILE A 271 0.39 -10.37 5.83
C ILE A 271 0.34 -9.92 7.28
N CYS A 272 -0.66 -10.41 7.97
CA CYS A 272 -0.87 -10.15 9.38
C CYS A 272 -0.42 -11.31 10.25
N PHE A 273 0.12 -10.99 11.42
CA PHE A 273 0.68 -11.94 12.40
C PHE A 273 0.16 -11.63 13.80
N PRO A 274 0.05 -12.63 14.70
CA PRO A 274 -0.25 -12.42 16.11
C PRO A 274 1.01 -11.96 16.86
N LEU A 275 0.86 -10.91 17.68
CA LEU A 275 1.92 -10.35 18.53
C LEU A 275 1.71 -10.79 19.98
N TYR A 276 2.78 -11.26 20.62
CA TYR A 276 2.79 -11.75 22.00
C TYR A 276 3.62 -10.80 22.87
N ASP A 277 2.97 -10.12 23.80
CA ASP A 277 3.62 -9.26 24.79
C ASP A 277 4.40 -10.14 25.78
N MET A 278 5.72 -10.23 25.56
CA MET A 278 6.63 -10.99 26.40
C MET A 278 6.80 -10.28 27.74
N TRP A 279 6.69 -11.03 28.83
CA TRP A 279 6.80 -10.54 30.20
C TRP A 279 8.14 -10.88 30.85
N ASP A 280 8.83 -11.88 30.29
CA ASP A 280 10.23 -12.22 30.50
C ASP A 280 10.74 -12.98 29.24
N GLU A 281 11.92 -13.61 29.32
CA GLU A 281 12.51 -14.36 28.19
C GLU A 281 11.68 -15.58 27.77
N ASP A 282 10.94 -16.19 28.70
CA ASP A 282 10.29 -17.49 28.55
C ASP A 282 8.77 -17.44 28.71
N HIS A 283 8.18 -16.29 29.03
CA HIS A 283 6.73 -16.14 29.24
C HIS A 283 6.15 -14.91 28.57
N TYR A 284 4.92 -15.03 28.10
CA TYR A 284 4.09 -13.91 27.67
C TYR A 284 2.90 -13.73 28.60
N ARG A 285 2.34 -12.51 28.64
CA ARG A 285 1.18 -12.21 29.46
C ARG A 285 -0.11 -12.50 28.69
N ASP A 286 -1.06 -13.17 29.36
CA ASP A 286 -2.39 -13.50 28.82
C ASP A 286 -3.45 -13.39 29.90
N ASP A 287 -4.08 -12.22 29.95
CA ASP A 287 -5.20 -11.94 30.84
C ASP A 287 -6.20 -10.96 30.18
N GLU A 288 -7.09 -10.40 31.00
CA GLU A 288 -8.15 -9.48 30.59
C GLU A 288 -7.63 -8.25 29.83
N TYR A 289 -6.50 -7.67 30.27
CA TYR A 289 -5.95 -6.44 29.70
C TYR A 289 -4.83 -6.71 28.68
N TRP A 290 -4.27 -7.92 28.69
CA TRP A 290 -3.11 -8.31 27.88
C TRP A 290 -3.46 -9.47 26.97
N CYS A 291 -4.09 -9.14 25.84
CA CYS A 291 -4.57 -10.12 24.88
C CYS A 291 -4.18 -9.80 23.43
N ALA A 292 -3.07 -9.09 23.22
CA ALA A 292 -2.58 -8.70 21.89
C ALA A 292 -2.49 -9.87 20.90
N HIS A 293 -2.12 -11.05 21.40
CA HIS A 293 -1.95 -12.28 20.63
C HIS A 293 -3.27 -12.83 20.05
N LYS A 294 -4.43 -12.38 20.54
CA LYS A 294 -5.75 -12.74 19.99
C LYS A 294 -6.08 -11.95 18.72
N THR A 295 -5.24 -10.99 18.33
CA THR A 295 -5.42 -10.14 17.16
C THR A 295 -4.29 -10.32 16.16
N TYR A 296 -4.64 -10.33 14.88
CA TYR A 296 -3.68 -10.34 13.76
C TYR A 296 -3.42 -8.90 13.34
N ARG A 297 -2.15 -8.49 13.28
CA ARG A 297 -1.74 -7.13 12.93
C ARG A 297 -0.80 -7.17 11.71
N PRO A 298 -0.84 -6.17 10.82
CA PRO A 298 0.04 -6.14 9.65
C PRO A 298 1.49 -5.85 10.06
N PHE A 299 2.42 -6.69 9.60
CA PHE A 299 3.87 -6.48 9.76
C PHE A 299 4.64 -6.54 8.44
N LEU A 300 4.05 -7.18 7.41
CA LEU A 300 4.69 -7.38 6.11
C LEU A 300 3.73 -6.92 5.01
N VAL A 301 4.15 -5.93 4.21
CA VAL A 301 3.32 -5.27 3.18
C VAL A 301 4.07 -5.25 1.87
N ARG A 302 3.45 -5.75 0.79
CA ARG A 302 3.93 -5.59 -0.58
C ARG A 302 3.75 -4.12 -0.95
N TYR A 303 4.82 -3.47 -1.36
CA TYR A 303 4.75 -2.08 -1.76
C TYR A 303 4.00 -1.97 -3.10
N GLN A 304 2.96 -1.14 -3.13
CA GLN A 304 2.08 -0.90 -4.27
C GLN A 304 2.25 0.56 -4.71
N PRO A 305 3.10 0.87 -5.70
CA PRO A 305 3.50 2.25 -5.99
C PRO A 305 2.36 3.16 -6.47
N ASP A 306 1.30 2.58 -7.04
CA ASP A 306 0.12 3.31 -7.51
C ASP A 306 -1.02 3.33 -6.47
N PHE A 307 -0.83 2.68 -5.32
CA PHE A 307 -1.74 2.77 -4.20
C PHE A 307 -1.55 4.09 -3.46
N VAL A 308 -2.63 4.85 -3.30
CA VAL A 308 -2.59 6.12 -2.56
C VAL A 308 -2.65 5.82 -1.07
N TYR A 309 -1.48 5.82 -0.42
CA TYR A 309 -1.35 5.59 1.01
C TYR A 309 -1.87 6.79 1.81
N LYS A 310 -2.84 6.55 2.69
CA LYS A 310 -3.45 7.53 3.59
C LYS A 310 -2.97 7.29 5.01
N TRP A 311 -2.60 8.36 5.69
CA TRP A 311 -2.16 8.28 7.08
C TRP A 311 -3.27 8.76 8.01
N LYS A 312 -3.46 8.05 9.11
CA LYS A 312 -4.30 8.53 10.20
C LYS A 312 -3.61 9.73 10.85
N GLU A 313 -4.17 10.92 10.70
CA GLU A 313 -3.58 12.18 11.18
C GLU A 313 -3.79 12.40 12.68
N THR A 314 -3.26 11.49 13.51
CA THR A 314 -3.24 11.62 14.97
C THR A 314 -1.79 11.72 15.47
N ALA A 315 -1.53 12.64 16.40
CA ALA A 315 -0.17 12.86 16.94
C ALA A 315 0.43 11.61 17.63
N GLN A 316 -0.43 10.72 18.10
CA GLN A 316 -0.09 9.41 18.68
C GLN A 316 -1.02 8.34 18.11
N HIS A 317 -0.60 7.08 18.15
CA HIS A 317 -1.41 5.92 17.72
C HIS A 317 -1.84 5.98 16.24
N CYS A 318 -1.03 6.60 15.39
CA CYS A 318 -1.26 6.66 13.94
C CYS A 318 -1.06 5.29 13.26
N GLY A 319 -0.41 4.34 13.94
CA GLY A 319 -0.07 3.02 13.41
C GLY A 319 1.29 3.01 12.71
N ARG A 320 1.87 1.82 12.56
CA ARG A 320 3.19 1.64 11.89
C ARG A 320 3.12 1.75 10.36
N PHE A 321 1.93 1.61 9.80
CA PHE A 321 1.65 1.68 8.37
C PHE A 321 0.57 2.72 8.08
N PRO A 322 0.46 3.19 6.83
CA PRO A 322 -0.71 3.94 6.36
C PRO A 322 -2.01 3.20 6.73
N GLU A 323 -3.05 3.93 7.15
CA GLU A 323 -4.27 3.34 7.71
C GLU A 323 -5.03 2.45 6.72
N ASN A 324 -4.89 2.75 5.42
CA ASN A 324 -5.62 2.10 4.37
C ASN A 324 -4.91 0.87 3.78
N ILE A 325 -3.78 0.42 4.33
CA ILE A 325 -3.12 -0.80 3.83
C ILE A 325 -4.03 -2.03 3.86
N LEU A 326 -4.99 -2.08 4.79
CA LEU A 326 -5.95 -3.19 4.90
C LEU A 326 -7.05 -3.15 3.84
N GLU A 327 -7.10 -2.12 2.99
CA GLU A 327 -7.88 -2.12 1.75
C GLU A 327 -7.25 -3.03 0.68
N LEU A 328 -5.96 -3.37 0.82
CA LEU A 328 -5.28 -4.34 -0.04
C LEU A 328 -5.62 -5.77 0.38
N SER A 329 -5.35 -6.72 -0.53
CA SER A 329 -5.55 -8.15 -0.27
C SER A 329 -4.77 -8.60 0.97
N THR A 330 -5.46 -9.09 1.99
CA THR A 330 -4.87 -9.34 3.31
C THR A 330 -4.97 -10.81 3.72
N GLY A 331 -3.82 -11.42 4.00
CA GLY A 331 -3.67 -12.77 4.51
C GLY A 331 -3.29 -12.79 5.99
N ARG A 332 -3.55 -13.93 6.65
CA ARG A 332 -3.14 -14.17 8.04
C ARG A 332 -2.18 -15.34 8.08
N LEU A 333 -1.16 -15.24 8.91
CA LEU A 333 -0.21 -16.31 9.11
C LEU A 333 0.03 -16.56 10.59
N ASP A 334 -0.14 -17.82 10.98
CA ASP A 334 0.00 -18.32 12.35
C ASP A 334 1.49 -18.51 12.71
N ILE A 335 2.28 -17.46 12.51
CA ILE A 335 3.67 -17.35 12.96
C ILE A 335 3.73 -16.23 13.98
N ARG A 336 4.19 -16.57 15.18
CA ARG A 336 4.09 -15.68 16.33
C ARG A 336 5.24 -14.68 16.36
N LEU A 337 4.92 -13.43 16.66
CA LEU A 337 5.89 -12.37 16.90
C LEU A 337 6.02 -12.11 18.40
N LYS A 338 7.24 -12.18 18.94
CA LYS A 338 7.56 -11.80 20.31
C LYS A 338 7.76 -10.30 20.39
N HIS A 339 7.12 -9.63 21.34
CA HIS A 339 7.32 -8.22 21.64
C HIS A 339 7.91 -8.09 23.05
N TYR A 340 9.20 -7.80 23.11
CA TYR A 340 9.99 -7.73 24.33
C TYR A 340 9.92 -6.40 25.07
N GLY A 341 9.11 -5.46 24.56
CA GLY A 341 8.93 -4.14 25.16
C GLY A 341 8.37 -4.15 26.59
N TRP A 342 7.93 -5.30 27.10
CA TRP A 342 7.42 -5.47 28.48
C TRP A 342 8.22 -6.47 29.32
N ALA A 343 9.28 -7.06 28.76
CA ALA A 343 9.93 -8.21 29.38
C ALA A 343 10.76 -7.84 30.63
N SER A 344 11.31 -6.62 30.68
CA SER A 344 12.06 -6.14 31.84
C SER A 344 11.13 -5.40 32.83
N PRO A 345 11.27 -5.65 34.15
CA PRO A 345 10.62 -4.83 35.18
C PRO A 345 10.96 -3.34 35.09
N GLU A 346 12.22 -3.01 34.77
CA GLU A 346 12.68 -1.62 34.61
C GLU A 346 11.98 -0.93 33.43
N ASP A 347 11.82 -1.64 32.31
CA ASP A 347 11.11 -1.12 31.14
C ASP A 347 9.62 -0.89 31.42
N ARG A 348 8.99 -1.83 32.16
CA ARG A 348 7.60 -1.69 32.62
C ARG A 348 7.42 -0.47 33.52
N GLN A 349 8.33 -0.26 34.48
CA GLN A 349 8.31 0.90 35.37
C GLN A 349 8.42 2.22 34.58
N LYS A 350 9.40 2.32 33.67
CA LYS A 350 9.57 3.52 32.81
C LYS A 350 8.35 3.77 31.93
N LYS A 351 7.76 2.73 31.33
CA LYS A 351 6.56 2.85 30.51
C LYS A 351 5.36 3.31 31.33
N TYR A 352 5.15 2.75 32.53
CA TYR A 352 4.10 3.16 33.45
C TYR A 352 4.22 4.62 33.84
N GLU A 353 5.39 5.06 34.30
CA GLU A 353 5.65 6.46 34.67
C GLU A 353 5.40 7.41 33.50
N ARG A 354 5.83 7.03 32.29
CA ARG A 354 5.59 7.80 31.07
C ARG A 354 4.09 7.94 30.77
N TYR A 355 3.32 6.85 30.87
CA TYR A 355 1.86 6.94 30.66
C TYR A 355 1.18 7.81 31.70
N MET A 356 1.58 7.72 32.98
CA MET A 356 1.03 8.58 34.04
C MET A 356 1.40 10.06 33.85
N GLN A 357 2.53 10.37 33.23
CA GLN A 357 2.90 11.75 32.89
C GLN A 357 2.14 12.29 31.68
N LEU A 358 1.97 11.48 30.63
CA LEU A 358 1.33 11.91 29.38
C LEU A 358 -0.20 11.91 29.46
N ASP A 359 -0.77 10.96 30.20
CA ASP A 359 -2.21 10.73 30.30
C ASP A 359 -2.63 10.37 31.74
N PRO A 360 -2.43 11.29 32.71
CA PRO A 360 -2.70 11.03 34.14
C PRO A 360 -4.15 10.68 34.44
N GLU A 361 -5.09 11.12 33.60
CA GLU A 361 -6.52 10.85 33.73
C GLU A 361 -7.00 9.69 32.84
N ALA A 362 -6.09 9.00 32.14
CA ALA A 362 -6.41 7.93 31.20
C ALA A 362 -7.49 8.33 30.16
N ARG A 363 -7.40 9.54 29.61
CA ARG A 363 -8.34 10.06 28.60
C ARG A 363 -8.14 9.41 27.23
N TYR A 364 -6.93 8.96 26.94
CA TYR A 364 -6.56 8.37 25.65
C TYR A 364 -6.33 6.86 25.72
N GLY A 365 -5.99 6.34 26.90
CA GLY A 365 -5.80 4.91 27.14
C GLY A 365 -6.87 4.26 28.03
N TRP A 366 -6.56 3.03 28.46
CA TRP A 366 -7.41 2.27 29.38
C TRP A 366 -6.77 2.26 30.76
N LYS A 367 -7.39 2.93 31.73
CA LYS A 367 -6.84 3.12 33.08
C LYS A 367 -6.44 1.81 33.75
N GLU A 368 -7.33 0.82 33.73
CA GLU A 368 -7.12 -0.49 34.33
C GLU A 368 -5.96 -1.23 33.67
N GLN A 369 -5.78 -1.08 32.36
CA GLN A 369 -4.63 -1.62 31.66
C GLN A 369 -3.33 -0.93 32.12
N TYR A 370 -3.31 0.39 32.29
CA TYR A 370 -2.14 1.10 32.80
C TYR A 370 -1.75 0.65 34.21
N GLU A 371 -2.72 0.56 35.11
CA GLU A 371 -2.51 0.06 36.48
C GLU A 371 -2.01 -1.38 36.48
N SER A 372 -2.49 -2.21 35.54
CA SER A 372 -2.05 -3.60 35.41
C SER A 372 -0.59 -3.76 34.97
N ILE A 373 0.07 -2.74 34.40
CA ILE A 373 1.49 -2.83 33.95
C ILE A 373 2.41 -3.31 35.08
N LEU A 374 2.15 -2.86 36.31
CA LEU A 374 2.93 -3.16 37.51
C LEU A 374 2.26 -4.18 38.43
N ASP A 375 1.31 -4.96 37.90
CA ASP A 375 0.67 -6.05 38.63
C ASP A 375 1.75 -7.02 39.17
N PRO A 376 1.78 -7.29 40.50
CA PRO A 376 2.75 -8.20 41.10
C PRO A 376 2.45 -9.69 40.80
N ALA A 377 1.25 -10.03 40.33
CA ALA A 377 0.83 -11.41 40.06
C ALA A 377 0.06 -11.56 38.73
N PRO A 378 0.69 -11.19 37.59
CA PRO A 378 0.06 -11.28 36.29
C PRO A 378 -0.15 -12.74 35.87
N THR A 379 -1.13 -13.00 35.00
CA THR A 379 -1.28 -14.34 34.40
C THR A 379 -0.28 -14.52 33.27
N LEU A 380 0.73 -15.35 33.52
CA LEU A 380 1.79 -15.65 32.57
C LEU A 380 1.59 -17.03 31.94
N ARG A 381 1.88 -17.11 30.65
CA ARG A 381 1.89 -18.34 29.87
C ARG A 381 3.30 -18.59 29.38
N LYS A 382 3.77 -19.83 29.53
CA LYS A 382 5.09 -20.23 29.04
C LYS A 382 5.11 -20.18 27.52
N TRP A 383 6.19 -19.64 26.96
CA TRP A 383 6.48 -19.64 25.55
C TRP A 383 7.08 -20.99 25.14
N GLU A 384 6.45 -21.63 24.15
CA GLU A 384 6.91 -22.90 23.58
C GLU A 384 6.91 -22.76 22.05
N GLU A 385 8.08 -22.83 21.42
CA GLU A 385 8.21 -22.76 19.95
C GLU A 385 7.73 -24.02 19.25
#